data_AF-A0A2T1DRQ5-F1
#
_entry.id   AF-A0A2T1DRQ5-F1
#
_cell.length_a   1.000
_cell.length_b   1.000
_cell.length_c   1.000
_cell.angle_alpha   90.00
_cell.angle_beta   90.00
_cell.angle_gamma   90.00
#
_symmetry.space_group_name_H-M   'P 1'
#
loop_
_entity.id
_entity.type
_entity.pdbx_description
1 polymer ?
#
loop_
_entity_poly.entity_id
_entity_poly.type
_entity_poly.pdbx_seq_one_letter_code
_entity_poly.pdbx_strand_id
1 'polypeptide(L)'
;WQTSHLEASRSLQDSIPKPPDLGEILSNAVQLYQRNSSNISAISQLRQIRKQIADFWLNIPTENLETAYKSADGKSYKVLLASGFQKQAMMEDEQIFLQQLTQISKGLVHPKSVNALLGAMLYFPPGTMRIPEARNRLPQWLIEDYEQVFEPEATVKSESSSELLAKYIQSPQFANQLLGCVNLYRIDPSDESVVLELRQIRKQLADFWLIVPSQQLQTVYQGAVRKGYQAILSCGLQAESMTEAEQNFLQQLTEISKGLVHPQAISALLGAMLYFVPGKMRVPDARTRLPQWLIEDYEKVFESAFPQTEQTVAKQDYMPQFLNQLTAAVNLYEIDPTAELVIADLRSIRKQIADLWLSVSGEQLELLYRSDFSKGYKAMLGSGFINEPLTETEREFFNSLVAELGKGFGTPQAVHNLLAAMLFCRAGQLRVEDANTCLPSWLLADYEQLVGSAIELAVK
;
A
#
# COMPACT_ATOMS: atom_id res chain seq x y z
N TRP A 1 -72.50 33.23 32.56
CA TRP A 1 -71.88 33.59 31.25
C TRP A 1 -70.34 33.63 31.30
N GLN A 2 -69.67 32.89 32.19
CA GLN A 2 -68.19 32.77 32.18
C GLN A 2 -67.69 31.32 32.37
N THR A 3 -68.56 30.35 32.64
CA THR A 3 -68.19 28.94 32.83
C THR A 3 -68.27 28.10 31.54
N SER A 4 -69.04 28.51 30.53
CA SER A 4 -69.21 27.73 29.29
C SER A 4 -68.08 27.91 28.26
N HIS A 5 -67.28 28.98 28.34
CA HIS A 5 -66.17 29.20 27.41
C HIS A 5 -64.88 28.46 27.81
N LEU A 6 -64.71 28.10 29.09
CA LEU A 6 -63.52 27.38 29.57
C LEU A 6 -63.59 25.87 29.28
N GLU A 7 -64.77 25.27 29.27
CA GLU A 7 -64.95 23.85 28.89
C GLU A 7 -64.87 23.65 27.37
N ALA A 8 -65.38 24.58 26.58
CA ALA A 8 -65.22 24.55 25.11
C ALA A 8 -63.76 24.75 24.67
N SER A 9 -62.97 25.51 25.44
CA SER A 9 -61.54 25.75 25.14
C SER A 9 -60.62 24.59 25.56
N ARG A 10 -61.03 23.76 26.53
CA ARG A 10 -60.30 22.54 26.91
C ARG A 10 -60.55 21.38 25.95
N SER A 11 -61.76 21.28 25.39
CA SER A 11 -62.12 20.22 24.42
C SER A 11 -61.42 20.38 23.05
N LEU A 12 -61.00 21.59 22.68
CA LEU A 12 -60.33 21.87 21.40
C LEU A 12 -58.79 21.84 21.46
N GLN A 13 -58.19 21.72 22.65
CA GLN A 13 -56.74 21.55 22.81
C GLN A 13 -56.28 20.09 22.75
N ASP A 14 -57.20 19.12 22.88
CA ASP A 14 -56.93 17.68 22.71
C ASP A 14 -56.96 17.23 21.23
N SER A 15 -57.03 18.16 20.27
CA SER A 15 -57.09 17.84 18.83
C SER A 15 -55.97 18.46 17.99
N ILE A 16 -54.92 18.99 18.61
CA ILE A 16 -53.68 19.31 17.87
C ILE A 16 -52.92 17.98 17.74
N PRO A 17 -52.73 17.43 16.53
CA PRO A 17 -51.92 16.24 16.36
C PRO A 17 -50.54 16.58 16.92
N LYS A 18 -50.11 15.84 17.95
CA LYS A 18 -48.74 15.88 18.44
C LYS A 18 -47.84 15.73 17.19
N PRO A 19 -46.84 16.62 16.97
CA PRO A 19 -45.96 16.47 15.81
C PRO A 19 -45.45 15.03 15.83
N PRO A 20 -45.64 14.27 14.74
CA PRO A 20 -45.40 12.84 14.77
C PRO A 20 -43.96 12.61 15.21
N ASP A 21 -43.79 11.73 16.19
CA ASP A 21 -42.48 11.32 16.69
C ASP A 21 -41.63 10.85 15.50
N LEU A 22 -40.33 11.13 15.49
CA LEU A 22 -39.44 10.68 14.40
C LEU A 22 -39.59 9.18 14.14
N GLY A 23 -39.87 8.39 15.20
CA GLY A 23 -40.19 6.97 15.11
C GLY A 23 -41.50 6.67 14.35
N GLU A 24 -42.55 7.47 14.52
CA GLU A 24 -43.82 7.33 13.78
C GLU A 24 -43.67 7.75 12.31
N ILE A 25 -42.96 8.86 12.06
CA ILE A 25 -42.66 9.33 10.70
C ILE A 25 -41.85 8.27 9.96
N LEU A 26 -40.80 7.73 10.59
CA LEU A 26 -39.98 6.67 10.03
C LEU A 26 -40.82 5.43 9.73
N SER A 27 -41.63 4.97 10.69
CA SER A 27 -42.45 3.76 10.52
C SER A 27 -43.41 3.90 9.35
N ASN A 28 -44.07 5.05 9.21
CA ASN A 28 -44.96 5.34 8.10
C ASN A 28 -44.22 5.39 6.76
N ALA A 29 -43.05 6.06 6.71
CA ALA A 29 -42.24 6.15 5.50
C ALA A 29 -41.71 4.78 5.07
N VAL A 30 -41.26 3.94 6.01
CA VAL A 30 -40.81 2.56 5.75
C VAL A 30 -41.95 1.70 5.23
N GLN A 31 -43.15 1.78 5.82
CA GLN A 31 -44.31 1.04 5.34
C GLN A 31 -44.70 1.43 3.90
N LEU A 32 -44.67 2.73 3.59
CA LEU A 32 -44.93 3.23 2.24
C LEU A 32 -43.87 2.73 1.25
N TYR A 33 -42.60 2.75 1.64
CA TYR A 33 -41.49 2.26 0.83
C TYR A 33 -41.57 0.74 0.59
N GLN A 34 -41.92 -0.05 1.61
CA GLN A 34 -42.06 -1.50 1.49
C GLN A 34 -43.23 -1.89 0.57
N ARG A 35 -44.31 -1.10 0.54
CA ARG A 35 -45.44 -1.31 -0.39
C ARG A 35 -45.09 -0.90 -1.82
N ASN A 36 -44.31 0.17 -1.99
CA ASN A 36 -43.88 0.65 -3.29
C ASN A 36 -42.49 1.31 -3.18
N SER A 37 -41.45 0.55 -3.55
CA SER A 37 -40.06 1.00 -3.49
C SER A 37 -39.72 2.11 -4.48
N SER A 38 -40.65 2.49 -5.37
CA SER A 38 -40.53 3.61 -6.31
C SER A 38 -41.31 4.85 -5.87
N ASN A 39 -41.91 4.86 -4.67
CA ASN A 39 -42.63 6.02 -4.17
C ASN A 39 -41.65 7.18 -3.85
N ILE A 40 -41.67 8.22 -4.67
CA ILE A 40 -40.75 9.37 -4.59
C ILE A 40 -40.86 10.10 -3.23
N SER A 41 -42.08 10.25 -2.69
CA SER A 41 -42.29 10.92 -1.41
C SER A 41 -41.70 10.11 -0.25
N ALA A 42 -41.91 8.79 -0.25
CA ALA A 42 -41.34 7.90 0.76
C ALA A 42 -39.80 7.86 0.66
N ILE A 43 -39.25 7.81 -0.57
CA ILE A 43 -37.80 7.83 -0.80
C ILE A 43 -37.19 9.13 -0.27
N SER A 44 -37.77 10.29 -0.64
CA SER A 44 -37.27 11.59 -0.20
C SER A 44 -37.26 11.72 1.33
N GLN A 45 -38.35 11.29 1.96
CA GLN A 45 -38.49 11.31 3.42
C GLN A 45 -37.49 10.36 4.11
N LEU A 46 -37.30 9.14 3.58
CA LEU A 46 -36.33 8.20 4.12
C LEU A 46 -34.88 8.67 3.95
N ARG A 47 -34.54 9.39 2.87
CA ARG A 47 -33.20 10.02 2.73
C ARG A 47 -32.94 11.03 3.83
N GLN A 48 -33.91 11.91 4.09
CA GLN A 48 -33.79 12.92 5.14
C GLN A 48 -33.65 12.27 6.52
N ILE A 49 -34.48 11.27 6.83
CA ILE A 49 -34.43 10.55 8.10
C ILE A 49 -33.11 9.80 8.24
N ARG A 50 -32.64 9.12 7.18
CA ARG A 50 -31.34 8.43 7.18
C ARG A 50 -30.19 9.39 7.52
N LYS A 51 -30.16 10.56 6.90
CA LYS A 51 -29.14 11.57 7.17
C LYS A 51 -29.21 12.08 8.62
N GLN A 52 -30.42 12.38 9.12
CA GLN A 52 -30.62 12.82 10.50
C GLN A 52 -30.17 11.77 11.52
N ILE A 53 -30.51 10.49 11.30
CA ILE A 53 -30.08 9.40 12.17
C ILE A 53 -28.56 9.21 12.11
N ALA A 54 -27.95 9.27 10.91
CA ALA A 54 -26.50 9.16 10.77
C ALA A 54 -25.75 10.31 11.48
N ASP A 55 -26.24 11.55 11.35
CA ASP A 55 -25.68 12.72 12.02
C ASP A 55 -25.86 12.65 13.54
N PHE A 56 -26.97 12.11 14.02
CA PHE A 56 -27.18 11.86 15.45
C PHE A 56 -26.12 10.92 16.02
N TRP A 57 -25.89 9.76 15.40
CA TRP A 57 -24.87 8.81 15.87
C TRP A 57 -23.45 9.38 15.80
N LEU A 58 -23.14 10.17 14.76
CA LEU A 58 -21.81 10.80 14.60
C LEU A 58 -21.49 11.83 15.70
N ASN A 59 -22.52 12.46 16.28
CA ASN A 59 -22.38 13.56 17.23
C ASN A 59 -22.58 13.16 18.70
N ILE A 60 -23.16 11.99 18.98
CA ILE A 60 -23.25 11.48 20.35
C ILE A 60 -21.84 11.23 20.93
N PRO A 61 -21.58 11.61 22.19
CA PRO A 61 -20.35 11.23 22.87
C PRO A 61 -20.18 9.71 22.95
N THR A 62 -18.98 9.20 22.69
CA THR A 62 -18.70 7.75 22.57
C THR A 62 -19.13 6.95 23.80
N GLU A 63 -19.01 7.54 25.00
CA GLU A 63 -19.44 6.98 26.28
C GLU A 63 -20.95 6.74 26.38
N ASN A 64 -21.76 7.48 25.62
CA ASN A 64 -23.22 7.38 25.63
C ASN A 64 -23.78 6.51 24.51
N LEU A 65 -22.93 5.96 23.63
CA LEU A 65 -23.36 5.19 22.47
C LEU A 65 -24.22 3.98 22.86
N GLU A 66 -23.75 3.16 23.79
CA GLU A 66 -24.49 1.95 24.19
C GLU A 66 -25.85 2.30 24.80
N THR A 67 -25.90 3.33 25.64
CA THR A 67 -27.14 3.80 26.27
C THR A 67 -28.11 4.34 25.22
N ALA A 68 -27.63 5.15 24.27
CA ALA A 68 -28.43 5.65 23.16
C ALA A 68 -28.89 4.52 22.23
N TYR A 69 -28.05 3.52 21.99
CA TYR A 69 -28.38 2.36 21.17
C TYR A 69 -29.48 1.48 21.77
N LYS A 70 -29.61 1.48 23.10
CA LYS A 70 -30.70 0.79 23.81
C LYS A 70 -31.96 1.64 23.98
N SER A 71 -31.93 2.92 23.60
CA SER A 71 -33.04 3.87 23.74
C SER A 71 -34.06 3.76 22.59
N ALA A 72 -35.04 4.68 22.56
CA ALA A 72 -35.96 4.84 21.44
C ALA A 72 -35.24 5.24 20.13
N ASP A 73 -34.11 5.94 20.21
CA ASP A 73 -33.31 6.33 19.05
C ASP A 73 -32.64 5.11 18.40
N GLY A 74 -32.11 4.21 19.23
CA GLY A 74 -31.60 2.91 18.78
C GLY A 74 -32.67 2.03 18.13
N LYS A 75 -33.90 2.05 18.63
CA LYS A 75 -35.04 1.35 17.97
C LYS A 75 -35.32 1.94 16.58
N SER A 76 -35.35 3.27 16.47
CA SER A 76 -35.54 3.95 15.18
C SER A 76 -34.41 3.62 14.20
N TYR A 77 -33.16 3.60 14.69
CA TYR A 77 -32.02 3.15 13.90
C TYR A 77 -32.20 1.74 13.35
N LYS A 78 -32.57 0.77 14.20
CA LYS A 78 -32.79 -0.63 13.81
C LYS A 78 -33.93 -0.79 12.80
N VAL A 79 -35.02 -0.02 12.94
CA VAL A 79 -36.13 0.00 11.97
C VAL A 79 -35.65 0.46 10.60
N LEU A 80 -34.86 1.53 10.54
CA LEU A 80 -34.31 2.01 9.28
C LEU A 80 -33.30 1.00 8.70
N LEU A 81 -32.44 0.42 9.54
CA LEU A 81 -31.45 -0.59 9.12
C LEU A 81 -32.11 -1.86 8.56
N ALA A 82 -33.25 -2.28 9.12
CA ALA A 82 -34.01 -3.43 8.63
C ALA A 82 -34.93 -3.11 7.44
N SER A 83 -35.08 -1.84 7.05
CA SER A 83 -36.03 -1.41 6.01
C SER A 83 -35.65 -1.83 4.58
N GLY A 84 -34.38 -2.15 4.34
CA GLY A 84 -33.84 -2.42 3.01
C GLY A 84 -33.60 -1.16 2.16
N PHE A 85 -33.87 0.04 2.70
CA PHE A 85 -33.67 1.31 2.01
C PHE A 85 -32.23 1.55 1.57
N GLN A 86 -31.25 0.85 2.17
CA GLN A 86 -29.84 0.93 1.76
C GLN A 86 -29.60 0.45 0.32
N LYS A 87 -30.54 -0.29 -0.29
CA LYS A 87 -30.49 -0.67 -1.71
C LYS A 87 -30.85 0.47 -2.66
N GLN A 88 -31.42 1.55 -2.14
CA GLN A 88 -31.78 2.72 -2.95
C GLN A 88 -30.52 3.42 -3.45
N ALA A 89 -30.49 3.75 -4.76
CA ALA A 89 -29.38 4.48 -5.36
C ALA A 89 -29.06 5.77 -4.59
N MET A 90 -27.79 5.96 -4.24
CA MET A 90 -27.32 7.14 -3.50
C MET A 90 -27.12 8.32 -4.44
N MET A 91 -27.46 9.51 -3.95
CA MET A 91 -27.11 10.78 -4.60
C MET A 91 -25.63 11.12 -4.37
N GLU A 92 -25.08 12.06 -5.15
CA GLU A 92 -23.66 12.44 -5.07
C GLU A 92 -23.25 12.94 -3.67
N ASP A 93 -24.08 13.76 -3.04
CA ASP A 93 -23.88 14.26 -1.68
C ASP A 93 -23.86 13.13 -0.63
N GLU A 94 -24.71 12.11 -0.80
CA GLU A 94 -24.72 10.93 0.05
C GLU A 94 -23.49 10.05 -0.16
N GLN A 95 -22.97 9.96 -1.39
CA GLN A 95 -21.72 9.24 -1.67
C GLN A 95 -20.53 9.93 -1.01
N ILE A 96 -20.44 11.27 -1.10
CA ILE A 96 -19.42 12.07 -0.42
C ILE A 96 -19.51 11.88 1.09
N PHE A 97 -20.72 11.95 1.65
CA PHE A 97 -20.93 11.74 3.09
C PHE A 97 -20.55 10.33 3.53
N LEU A 98 -20.90 9.29 2.77
CA LEU A 98 -20.47 7.92 3.04
C LEU A 98 -18.94 7.79 3.03
N GLN A 99 -18.26 8.40 2.05
CA GLN A 99 -16.80 8.41 2.01
C GLN A 99 -16.20 9.00 3.30
N GLN A 100 -16.72 10.13 3.79
CA GLN A 100 -16.28 10.72 5.06
C GLN A 100 -16.45 9.75 6.24
N LEU A 101 -17.61 9.09 6.35
CA LEU A 101 -17.87 8.10 7.40
C LEU A 101 -16.92 6.89 7.30
N THR A 102 -16.62 6.43 6.10
CA THR A 102 -15.67 5.32 5.88
C THR A 102 -14.23 5.69 6.24
N GLN A 103 -13.81 6.94 6.00
CA GLN A 103 -12.49 7.42 6.44
C GLN A 103 -12.37 7.45 7.96
N ILE A 104 -13.41 7.91 8.67
CA ILE A 104 -13.42 7.97 10.15
C ILE A 104 -13.49 6.56 10.77
N SER A 105 -14.22 5.64 10.15
CA SER A 105 -14.36 4.26 10.64
C SER A 105 -13.22 3.33 10.20
N LYS A 106 -12.32 3.79 9.31
CA LYS A 106 -11.21 2.99 8.77
C LYS A 106 -10.36 2.43 9.92
N GLY A 107 -10.19 1.12 9.94
CA GLY A 107 -9.39 0.43 10.95
C GLY A 107 -9.99 0.43 12.36
N LEU A 108 -11.15 1.03 12.60
CA LEU A 108 -11.76 1.17 13.93
C LEU A 108 -10.81 1.74 15.00
N VAL A 109 -9.85 2.59 14.58
CA VAL A 109 -8.83 3.17 15.46
C VAL A 109 -9.21 4.55 15.99
N HIS A 110 -10.05 5.29 15.25
CA HIS A 110 -10.44 6.64 15.64
C HIS A 110 -11.44 6.62 16.82
N PRO A 111 -11.41 7.60 17.76
CA PRO A 111 -12.35 7.65 18.89
C PRO A 111 -13.84 7.68 18.50
N LYS A 112 -14.14 8.22 17.31
CA LYS A 112 -15.47 8.24 16.69
C LYS A 112 -15.69 7.14 15.65
N SER A 113 -14.84 6.12 15.60
CA SER A 113 -14.92 5.10 14.55
C SER A 113 -16.22 4.28 14.63
N VAL A 114 -16.66 3.92 15.83
CA VAL A 114 -17.94 3.22 16.06
C VAL A 114 -19.14 4.12 15.72
N ASN A 115 -19.07 5.41 16.08
CA ASN A 115 -20.09 6.41 15.69
C ASN A 115 -20.23 6.49 14.16
N ALA A 116 -19.10 6.63 13.47
CA ALA A 116 -19.07 6.73 12.02
C ALA A 116 -19.51 5.42 11.34
N LEU A 117 -19.18 4.27 11.94
CA LEU A 117 -19.65 2.97 11.47
C LEU A 117 -21.18 2.85 11.55
N LEU A 118 -21.80 3.25 12.66
CA LEU A 118 -23.27 3.24 12.79
C LEU A 118 -23.93 4.06 11.68
N GLY A 119 -23.38 5.24 11.38
CA GLY A 119 -23.81 6.05 10.23
C GLY A 119 -23.62 5.33 8.90
N ALA A 120 -22.44 4.76 8.65
CA ALA A 120 -22.10 4.09 7.40
C ALA A 120 -23.00 2.88 7.12
N MET A 121 -23.35 2.09 8.14
CA MET A 121 -24.25 0.93 8.02
C MET A 121 -25.63 1.28 7.42
N LEU A 122 -26.08 2.54 7.51
CA LEU A 122 -27.35 2.97 6.89
C LEU A 122 -27.26 3.20 5.38
N TYR A 123 -26.05 3.22 4.82
CA TYR A 123 -25.81 3.48 3.40
C TYR A 123 -25.28 2.25 2.67
N PHE A 124 -24.60 1.33 3.35
CA PHE A 124 -24.17 0.08 2.74
C PHE A 124 -25.36 -0.87 2.52
N PRO A 125 -25.52 -1.42 1.31
CA PRO A 125 -26.50 -2.47 1.08
C PRO A 125 -26.28 -3.67 2.03
N PRO A 126 -27.35 -4.35 2.48
CA PRO A 126 -27.23 -5.56 3.30
C PRO A 126 -26.31 -6.58 2.60
N GLY A 127 -25.39 -7.16 3.36
CA GLY A 127 -24.41 -8.14 2.87
C GLY A 127 -23.12 -7.58 2.25
N THR A 128 -23.02 -6.27 2.00
CA THR A 128 -21.83 -5.70 1.31
C THR A 128 -20.75 -5.18 2.25
N MET A 129 -21.09 -4.87 3.51
CA MET A 129 -20.12 -4.39 4.50
C MET A 129 -19.49 -5.58 5.23
N ARG A 130 -18.16 -5.71 5.12
CA ARG A 130 -17.40 -6.76 5.82
C ARG A 130 -16.38 -6.16 6.77
N ILE A 131 -16.46 -6.57 8.03
CA ILE A 131 -15.52 -6.17 9.08
C ILE A 131 -14.74 -7.44 9.46
N PRO A 132 -13.44 -7.53 9.12
CA PRO A 132 -12.62 -8.67 9.50
C PRO A 132 -12.62 -8.85 11.02
N GLU A 133 -12.86 -10.07 11.49
CA GLU A 133 -12.94 -10.40 12.91
C GLU A 133 -13.95 -9.49 13.67
N ALA A 134 -15.14 -9.26 13.11
CA ALA A 134 -16.15 -8.35 13.65
C ALA A 134 -16.42 -8.57 15.15
N ARG A 135 -16.52 -9.83 15.59
CA ARG A 135 -16.72 -10.20 17.00
C ARG A 135 -15.62 -9.73 17.95
N ASN A 136 -14.39 -9.55 17.45
CA ASN A 136 -13.24 -9.08 18.22
C ASN A 136 -13.08 -7.55 18.17
N ARG A 137 -13.76 -6.87 17.24
CA ARG A 137 -13.55 -5.44 16.96
C ARG A 137 -14.77 -4.57 17.22
N LEU A 138 -15.97 -5.16 17.20
CA LEU A 138 -17.21 -4.46 17.48
C LEU A 138 -17.66 -4.68 18.92
N PRO A 139 -18.32 -3.69 19.53
CA PRO A 139 -18.97 -3.89 20.82
C PRO A 139 -20.04 -4.98 20.77
N GLN A 140 -20.14 -5.75 21.86
CA GLN A 140 -21.12 -6.83 22.03
C GLN A 140 -22.58 -6.39 21.82
N TRP A 141 -22.91 -5.12 22.10
CA TRP A 141 -24.27 -4.59 21.92
C TRP A 141 -24.63 -4.27 20.46
N LEU A 142 -23.65 -4.23 19.55
CA LEU A 142 -23.85 -3.94 18.12
C LEU A 142 -23.70 -5.18 17.24
N ILE A 143 -22.89 -6.16 17.67
CA ILE A 143 -22.48 -7.29 16.84
C ILE A 143 -23.67 -8.10 16.30
N GLU A 144 -24.71 -8.33 17.10
CA GLU A 144 -25.89 -9.10 16.70
C GLU A 144 -26.64 -8.41 15.56
N ASP A 145 -26.88 -7.10 15.66
CA ASP A 145 -27.56 -6.32 14.61
C ASP A 145 -26.69 -6.20 13.35
N TYR A 146 -25.37 -6.10 13.51
CA TYR A 146 -24.43 -6.13 12.38
C TYR A 146 -24.50 -7.47 11.64
N GLU A 147 -24.35 -8.58 12.35
CA GLU A 147 -24.38 -9.93 11.78
C GLU A 147 -25.73 -10.21 11.12
N GLN A 148 -26.84 -9.80 11.74
CA GLN A 148 -28.17 -9.99 11.16
C GLN A 148 -28.33 -9.29 9.79
N VAL A 149 -27.77 -8.11 9.62
CA VAL A 149 -27.98 -7.28 8.42
C VAL A 149 -26.91 -7.52 7.35
N PHE A 150 -25.66 -7.72 7.76
CA PHE A 150 -24.52 -7.83 6.87
C PHE A 150 -23.96 -9.25 6.74
N GLU A 151 -24.33 -10.14 7.65
CA GLU A 151 -23.92 -11.55 7.66
C GLU A 151 -25.10 -12.55 7.88
N PRO A 152 -26.29 -12.36 7.27
CA PRO A 152 -27.45 -13.19 7.59
C PRO A 152 -27.19 -14.68 7.33
N GLU A 153 -27.70 -15.55 8.22
CA GLU A 153 -27.50 -17.01 8.24
C GLU A 153 -27.80 -17.75 6.92
N ALA A 154 -28.52 -17.14 5.98
CA ALA A 154 -28.68 -17.65 4.60
C ALA A 154 -27.37 -17.62 3.78
N THR A 155 -26.36 -16.87 4.23
CA THR A 155 -24.98 -16.88 3.72
C THR A 155 -24.05 -17.80 4.52
N VAL A 156 -24.54 -18.46 5.58
CA VAL A 156 -23.75 -19.32 6.48
C VAL A 156 -23.78 -20.80 6.04
N LYS A 157 -24.47 -21.14 4.94
CA LYS A 157 -24.46 -22.50 4.34
C LYS A 157 -23.71 -22.65 3.01
N SER A 158 -23.00 -21.65 2.52
CA SER A 158 -22.11 -21.84 1.38
C SER A 158 -20.90 -20.92 1.51
N GLU A 159 -19.76 -21.55 1.77
CA GLU A 159 -18.41 -21.02 1.79
C GLU A 159 -18.05 -20.21 3.05
N SER A 160 -17.34 -20.89 3.96
CA SER A 160 -16.61 -20.24 5.05
C SER A 160 -15.83 -19.02 4.53
N SER A 161 -15.62 -17.99 5.36
CA SER A 161 -14.76 -16.83 5.01
C SER A 161 -13.41 -17.28 4.44
N SER A 162 -12.92 -18.41 4.93
CA SER A 162 -11.75 -19.15 4.45
C SER A 162 -11.91 -19.70 3.02
N GLU A 163 -13.05 -20.27 2.65
CA GLU A 163 -13.35 -20.74 1.29
C GLU A 163 -13.58 -19.59 0.31
N LEU A 164 -14.23 -18.49 0.73
CA LEU A 164 -14.38 -17.30 -0.10
C LEU A 164 -13.03 -16.62 -0.38
N LEU A 165 -12.19 -16.48 0.65
CA LEU A 165 -10.82 -16.01 0.50
C LEU A 165 -10.03 -16.93 -0.45
N ALA A 166 -10.18 -18.25 -0.27
CA ALA A 166 -9.51 -19.23 -1.11
C ALA A 166 -9.95 -19.13 -2.58
N LYS A 167 -11.23 -18.94 -2.85
CA LYS A 167 -11.75 -18.72 -4.21
C LYS A 167 -11.30 -17.39 -4.80
N TYR A 168 -11.32 -16.32 -4.00
CA TYR A 168 -10.90 -15.00 -4.45
C TYR A 168 -9.41 -14.99 -4.82
N ILE A 169 -8.54 -15.55 -3.99
CA ILE A 169 -7.09 -15.60 -4.28
C ILE A 169 -6.77 -16.48 -5.50
N GLN A 170 -7.57 -17.52 -5.74
CA GLN A 170 -7.47 -18.34 -6.94
C GLN A 170 -8.10 -17.70 -8.18
N SER A 171 -8.77 -16.54 -8.04
CA SER A 171 -9.43 -15.86 -9.15
C SER A 171 -8.44 -15.07 -10.04
N PRO A 172 -8.72 -14.93 -11.34
CA PRO A 172 -7.96 -14.04 -12.22
C PRO A 172 -8.01 -12.57 -11.78
N GLN A 173 -9.08 -12.16 -11.10
CA GLN A 173 -9.25 -10.80 -10.61
C GLN A 173 -8.20 -10.45 -9.56
N PHE A 174 -7.99 -11.35 -8.58
CA PHE A 174 -6.94 -11.18 -7.58
C PHE A 174 -5.56 -11.14 -8.22
N ALA A 175 -5.28 -12.02 -9.18
CA ALA A 175 -4.00 -12.03 -9.89
C ALA A 175 -3.74 -10.71 -10.64
N ASN A 176 -4.74 -10.17 -11.34
CA ASN A 176 -4.63 -8.91 -12.05
C ASN A 176 -4.45 -7.72 -11.11
N GLN A 177 -5.19 -7.70 -9.99
CA GLN A 177 -5.04 -6.67 -8.97
C GLN A 177 -3.64 -6.69 -8.36
N LEU A 178 -3.18 -7.87 -7.91
CA LEU A 178 -1.84 -8.04 -7.34
C LEU A 178 -0.75 -7.61 -8.31
N LEU A 179 -0.79 -8.07 -9.57
CA LEU A 179 0.22 -7.69 -10.56
C LEU A 179 0.15 -6.19 -10.90
N GLY A 180 -1.05 -5.61 -10.94
CA GLY A 180 -1.25 -4.17 -11.10
C GLY A 180 -0.60 -3.38 -9.97
N CYS A 181 -0.89 -3.71 -8.72
CA CYS A 181 -0.30 -3.05 -7.55
C CYS A 181 1.22 -3.24 -7.49
N VAL A 182 1.73 -4.43 -7.81
CA VAL A 182 3.18 -4.67 -7.88
C VAL A 182 3.83 -3.80 -8.96
N ASN A 183 3.20 -3.66 -10.13
CA ASN A 183 3.72 -2.79 -11.18
C ASN A 183 3.70 -1.32 -10.78
N LEU A 184 2.62 -0.86 -10.16
CA LEU A 184 2.51 0.52 -9.67
C LEU A 184 3.55 0.80 -8.57
N TYR A 185 3.76 -0.13 -7.64
CA TYR A 185 4.77 0.01 -6.58
C TYR A 185 6.19 0.03 -7.14
N ARG A 186 6.45 -0.70 -8.22
CA ARG A 186 7.73 -0.64 -8.92
C ARG A 186 7.96 0.68 -9.66
N ILE A 187 6.88 1.35 -10.07
CA ILE A 187 6.94 2.66 -10.74
C ILE A 187 7.13 3.77 -9.70
N ASP A 188 6.33 3.75 -8.64
CA ASP A 188 6.43 4.70 -7.53
C ASP A 188 6.25 3.96 -6.18
N PRO A 189 7.35 3.58 -5.51
CA PRO A 189 7.28 2.95 -4.19
C PRO A 189 6.90 3.94 -3.08
N SER A 190 6.87 5.24 -3.36
CA SER A 190 6.49 6.29 -2.41
C SER A 190 4.97 6.51 -2.35
N ASP A 191 4.21 5.93 -3.29
CA ASP A 191 2.75 6.00 -3.28
C ASP A 191 2.17 5.19 -2.10
N GLU A 192 1.82 5.90 -1.04
CA GLU A 192 1.23 5.31 0.18
C GLU A 192 -0.03 4.48 -0.12
N SER A 193 -0.82 4.84 -1.13
CA SER A 193 -2.05 4.11 -1.47
C SER A 193 -1.74 2.72 -2.03
N VAL A 194 -0.74 2.64 -2.91
CA VAL A 194 -0.27 1.38 -3.50
C VAL A 194 0.45 0.53 -2.45
N VAL A 195 1.25 1.15 -1.57
CA VAL A 195 1.89 0.46 -0.44
C VAL A 195 0.84 -0.15 0.49
N LEU A 196 -0.21 0.61 0.85
CA LEU A 196 -1.29 0.11 1.69
C LEU A 196 -2.05 -1.05 1.04
N GLU A 197 -2.33 -0.97 -0.25
CA GLU A 197 -3.01 -2.04 -0.99
C GLU A 197 -2.13 -3.30 -1.04
N LEU A 198 -0.83 -3.17 -1.34
CA LEU A 198 0.10 -4.29 -1.31
C LEU A 198 0.23 -4.93 0.08
N ARG A 199 0.22 -4.14 1.16
CA ARG A 199 0.18 -4.68 2.53
C ARG A 199 -1.07 -5.51 2.80
N GLN A 200 -2.22 -5.08 2.30
CA GLN A 200 -3.47 -5.84 2.42
C GLN A 200 -3.41 -7.15 1.63
N ILE A 201 -2.95 -7.10 0.37
CA ILE A 201 -2.78 -8.28 -0.48
C ILE A 201 -1.79 -9.27 0.15
N ARG A 202 -0.67 -8.77 0.70
CA ARG A 202 0.31 -9.57 1.46
C ARG A 202 -0.36 -10.30 2.62
N LYS A 203 -1.17 -9.61 3.42
CA LYS A 203 -1.89 -10.20 4.55
C LYS A 203 -2.90 -11.27 4.10
N GLN A 204 -3.68 -10.98 3.05
CA GLN A 204 -4.65 -11.93 2.48
C GLN A 204 -3.97 -13.21 1.99
N LEU A 205 -2.82 -13.11 1.33
CA LEU A 205 -2.03 -14.28 0.93
C LEU A 205 -1.47 -15.06 2.11
N ALA A 206 -0.98 -14.37 3.15
CA ALA A 206 -0.50 -15.05 4.35
C ALA A 206 -1.63 -15.82 5.06
N ASP A 207 -2.82 -15.22 5.19
CA ASP A 207 -4.00 -15.87 5.78
C ASP A 207 -4.45 -17.07 4.96
N PHE A 208 -4.42 -16.94 3.63
CA PHE A 208 -4.74 -18.03 2.73
C PHE A 208 -3.84 -19.24 2.91
N TRP A 209 -2.53 -19.06 3.05
CA TRP A 209 -1.63 -20.19 3.29
C TRP A 209 -1.93 -20.91 4.61
N LEU A 210 -2.37 -20.19 5.65
CA LEU A 210 -2.78 -20.77 6.92
C LEU A 210 -4.10 -21.56 6.81
N ILE A 211 -4.98 -21.18 5.89
CA ILE A 211 -6.27 -21.83 5.63
C ILE A 211 -6.10 -23.11 4.80
N VAL A 212 -5.19 -23.11 3.82
CA VAL A 212 -5.02 -24.24 2.89
C VAL A 212 -4.63 -25.51 3.65
N PRO A 213 -5.40 -26.62 3.51
CA PRO A 213 -5.04 -27.89 4.12
C PRO A 213 -3.67 -28.37 3.64
N SER A 214 -2.87 -28.92 4.56
CA SER A 214 -1.50 -29.36 4.26
C SER A 214 -1.42 -30.35 3.10
N GLN A 215 -2.45 -31.17 2.89
CA GLN A 215 -2.51 -32.13 1.76
C GLN A 215 -2.70 -31.46 0.39
N GLN A 216 -3.32 -30.28 0.33
CA GLN A 216 -3.59 -29.56 -0.92
C GLN A 216 -2.55 -28.47 -1.22
N LEU A 217 -1.68 -28.20 -0.26
CA LEU A 217 -0.76 -27.08 -0.26
C LEU A 217 0.20 -27.09 -1.46
N GLN A 218 0.71 -28.27 -1.84
CA GLN A 218 1.51 -28.44 -3.06
C GLN A 218 0.72 -28.09 -4.32
N THR A 219 -0.49 -28.65 -4.48
CA THR A 219 -1.33 -28.45 -5.67
C THR A 219 -1.71 -26.98 -5.83
N VAL A 220 -2.10 -26.33 -4.73
CA VAL A 220 -2.43 -24.91 -4.69
C VAL A 220 -1.21 -24.05 -5.01
N TYR A 221 -0.06 -24.36 -4.39
CA TYR A 221 1.19 -23.62 -4.61
C TYR A 221 1.69 -23.73 -6.05
N GLN A 222 1.56 -24.89 -6.69
CA GLN A 222 1.97 -25.08 -8.09
C GLN A 222 0.97 -24.52 -9.11
N GLY A 223 -0.21 -24.05 -8.65
CA GLY A 223 -1.26 -23.47 -9.48
C GLY A 223 -1.08 -21.98 -9.80
N ALA A 224 -2.20 -21.29 -10.05
CA ALA A 224 -2.21 -19.88 -10.45
C ALA A 224 -1.66 -18.92 -9.37
N VAL A 225 -1.76 -19.29 -8.10
CA VAL A 225 -1.36 -18.47 -6.96
C VAL A 225 0.17 -18.27 -6.90
N ARG A 226 0.97 -19.23 -7.43
CA ARG A 226 2.44 -19.17 -7.42
C ARG A 226 2.99 -17.87 -7.98
N LYS A 227 2.45 -17.45 -9.13
CA LYS A 227 2.96 -16.29 -9.86
C LYS A 227 2.77 -14.99 -9.06
N GLY A 228 1.59 -14.82 -8.45
CA GLY A 228 1.31 -13.68 -7.59
C GLY A 228 2.16 -13.72 -6.31
N TYR A 229 2.31 -14.90 -5.72
CA TYR A 229 3.17 -15.11 -4.55
C TYR A 229 4.64 -14.73 -4.85
N GLN A 230 5.20 -15.19 -5.97
CA GLN A 230 6.54 -14.81 -6.43
C GLN A 230 6.66 -13.31 -6.73
N ALA A 231 5.62 -12.70 -7.30
CA ALA A 231 5.61 -11.27 -7.58
C ALA A 231 5.73 -10.44 -6.29
N ILE A 232 5.05 -10.82 -5.20
CA ILE A 232 5.23 -10.16 -3.90
C ILE A 232 6.63 -10.44 -3.33
N LEU A 233 7.12 -11.68 -3.41
CA LEU A 233 8.44 -12.00 -2.87
C LEU A 233 9.58 -11.24 -3.56
N SER A 234 9.37 -10.79 -4.80
CA SER A 234 10.36 -10.09 -5.62
C SER A 234 10.16 -8.58 -5.72
N CYS A 235 9.01 -8.03 -5.28
CA CYS A 235 8.71 -6.61 -5.51
C CYS A 235 9.40 -5.65 -4.53
N GLY A 236 10.01 -6.14 -3.45
CA GLY A 236 10.75 -5.33 -2.48
C GLY A 236 9.94 -4.82 -1.29
N LEU A 237 8.63 -5.10 -1.25
CA LEU A 237 7.73 -4.72 -0.14
C LEU A 237 8.23 -5.18 1.24
N GLN A 238 9.04 -6.24 1.30
CA GLN A 238 9.59 -6.74 2.57
C GLN A 238 10.63 -5.80 3.19
N ALA A 239 11.20 -4.86 2.43
CA ALA A 239 12.12 -3.85 2.95
C ALA A 239 11.40 -2.68 3.65
N GLU A 240 10.08 -2.55 3.45
CA GLU A 240 9.26 -1.52 4.09
C GLU A 240 9.20 -1.69 5.61
N SER A 241 9.10 -0.57 6.32
CA SER A 241 8.96 -0.59 7.78
C SER A 241 7.65 -1.27 8.20
N MET A 242 7.75 -2.39 8.93
CA MET A 242 6.59 -3.12 9.43
C MET A 242 5.91 -2.37 10.59
N THR A 243 4.59 -2.40 10.61
CA THR A 243 3.79 -1.96 11.77
C THR A 243 3.90 -2.96 12.92
N GLU A 244 3.55 -2.53 14.14
CA GLU A 244 3.52 -3.40 15.32
C GLU A 244 2.60 -4.61 15.13
N ALA A 245 1.45 -4.43 14.47
CA ALA A 245 0.54 -5.54 14.16
C ALA A 245 1.18 -6.58 13.22
N GLU A 246 1.96 -6.13 12.23
CA GLU A 246 2.66 -7.01 11.31
C GLU A 246 3.83 -7.73 11.99
N GLN A 247 4.54 -7.05 12.90
CA GLN A 247 5.61 -7.66 13.71
C GLN A 247 5.05 -8.77 14.61
N ASN A 248 3.93 -8.51 15.30
CA ASN A 248 3.25 -9.49 16.13
C ASN A 248 2.77 -10.70 15.30
N PHE A 249 2.22 -10.45 14.10
CA PHE A 249 1.79 -11.51 13.19
C PHE A 249 2.97 -12.36 12.68
N LEU A 250 4.08 -11.72 12.28
CA LEU A 250 5.29 -12.43 11.88
C LEU A 250 5.86 -13.28 13.02
N GLN A 251 5.82 -12.78 14.26
CA GLN A 251 6.25 -13.54 15.43
C GLN A 251 5.41 -14.80 15.63
N GLN A 252 4.08 -14.72 15.49
CA GLN A 252 3.19 -15.89 15.56
C GLN A 252 3.53 -16.92 14.47
N LEU A 253 3.73 -16.48 13.23
CA LEU A 253 4.11 -17.37 12.12
C LEU A 253 5.47 -18.04 12.35
N THR A 254 6.41 -17.30 12.93
CA THR A 254 7.75 -17.81 13.24
C THR A 254 7.70 -18.87 14.36
N GLU A 255 6.85 -18.68 15.37
CA GLU A 255 6.65 -19.68 16.43
C GLU A 255 5.98 -20.96 15.89
N ILE A 256 4.98 -20.84 14.99
CA ILE A 256 4.33 -22.02 14.37
C ILE A 256 5.29 -22.77 13.44
N SER A 257 6.13 -22.06 12.69
CA SER A 257 7.09 -22.65 11.74
C SER A 257 8.38 -23.15 12.41
N LYS A 258 8.59 -22.85 13.70
CA LYS A 258 9.79 -23.19 14.46
C LYS A 258 10.05 -24.70 14.44
N GLY A 259 11.23 -25.06 13.94
CA GLY A 259 11.64 -26.46 13.84
C GLY A 259 10.84 -27.29 12.83
N LEU A 260 9.95 -26.69 12.04
CA LEU A 260 9.15 -27.39 11.01
C LEU A 260 8.43 -28.65 11.52
N VAL A 261 8.08 -28.68 12.82
CA VAL A 261 7.51 -29.87 13.50
C VAL A 261 5.97 -29.83 13.50
N HIS A 262 5.39 -28.62 13.45
CA HIS A 262 3.95 -28.45 13.50
C HIS A 262 3.28 -28.84 12.16
N PRO A 263 2.06 -29.42 12.17
CA PRO A 263 1.34 -29.76 10.93
C PRO A 263 1.12 -28.58 9.97
N GLN A 264 1.06 -27.36 10.50
CA GLN A 264 0.93 -26.11 9.74
C GLN A 264 2.26 -25.36 9.56
N ALA A 265 3.40 -25.98 9.87
CA ALA A 265 4.68 -25.27 9.84
C ALA A 265 5.05 -24.78 8.44
N ILE A 266 4.75 -25.55 7.39
CA ILE A 266 4.97 -25.13 5.99
C ILE A 266 4.00 -24.01 5.58
N SER A 267 2.73 -24.08 6.00
CA SER A 267 1.75 -23.01 5.82
C SER A 267 2.21 -21.70 6.46
N ALA A 268 2.67 -21.78 7.71
CA ALA A 268 3.17 -20.64 8.45
C ALA A 268 4.49 -20.10 7.87
N LEU A 269 5.36 -20.98 7.37
CA LEU A 269 6.58 -20.59 6.66
C LEU A 269 6.25 -19.79 5.38
N LEU A 270 5.29 -20.25 4.57
CA LEU A 270 4.84 -19.52 3.38
C LEU A 270 4.28 -18.14 3.73
N GLY A 271 3.54 -18.04 4.84
CA GLY A 271 3.10 -16.74 5.37
C GLY A 271 4.29 -15.86 5.77
N ALA A 272 5.25 -16.43 6.52
CA ALA A 272 6.40 -15.70 7.05
C ALA A 272 7.35 -15.18 5.95
N MET A 273 7.56 -15.95 4.89
CA MET A 273 8.38 -15.57 3.73
C MET A 273 7.92 -14.25 3.09
N LEU A 274 6.63 -13.90 3.17
CA LEU A 274 6.11 -12.64 2.63
C LEU A 274 6.52 -11.40 3.45
N TYR A 275 7.01 -11.59 4.67
CA TYR A 275 7.40 -10.52 5.59
C TYR A 275 8.90 -10.46 5.83
N PHE A 276 9.62 -11.59 5.71
CA PHE A 276 11.07 -11.57 5.83
C PHE A 276 11.70 -10.85 4.64
N VAL A 277 12.59 -9.90 4.95
CA VAL A 277 13.49 -9.31 3.96
C VAL A 277 14.27 -10.44 3.26
N PRO A 278 14.37 -10.42 1.91
CA PRO A 278 15.18 -11.39 1.17
C PRO A 278 16.57 -11.57 1.80
N GLY A 279 17.00 -12.82 1.91
CA GLY A 279 18.23 -13.22 2.61
C GLY A 279 18.19 -13.21 4.15
N LYS A 280 17.24 -12.55 4.83
CA LYS A 280 17.24 -12.51 6.30
C LYS A 280 16.60 -13.73 6.96
N MET A 281 15.96 -14.60 6.19
CA MET A 281 15.37 -15.85 6.67
C MET A 281 16.31 -17.02 6.37
N ARG A 282 16.57 -17.87 7.35
CA ARG A 282 17.39 -19.08 7.17
C ARG A 282 16.70 -20.30 7.75
N VAL A 283 16.50 -21.31 6.91
CA VAL A 283 16.01 -22.64 7.28
C VAL A 283 17.22 -23.58 7.29
N PRO A 284 17.67 -24.07 8.46
CA PRO A 284 18.78 -25.01 8.53
C PRO A 284 18.48 -26.27 7.71
N ASP A 285 19.44 -26.70 6.90
CA ASP A 285 19.32 -27.88 6.02
C ASP A 285 18.06 -27.85 5.13
N ALA A 286 17.74 -26.68 4.57
CA ALA A 286 16.51 -26.42 3.81
C ALA A 286 16.18 -27.51 2.77
N ARG A 287 17.17 -28.01 2.02
CA ARG A 287 16.97 -29.08 1.01
C ARG A 287 16.45 -30.41 1.58
N THR A 288 16.66 -30.66 2.87
CA THR A 288 16.21 -31.87 3.55
C THR A 288 14.91 -31.67 4.34
N ARG A 289 14.56 -30.40 4.67
CA ARG A 289 13.43 -30.07 5.54
C ARG A 289 12.28 -29.39 4.84
N LEU A 290 12.53 -28.73 3.72
CA LEU A 290 11.51 -28.11 2.89
C LEU A 290 11.07 -29.07 1.78
N PRO A 291 9.79 -29.02 1.39
CA PRO A 291 9.32 -29.77 0.25
C PRO A 291 10.02 -29.34 -1.05
N GLN A 292 10.30 -30.30 -1.93
CA GLN A 292 10.98 -30.07 -3.21
C GLN A 292 10.27 -29.05 -4.11
N TRP A 293 8.95 -28.88 -3.98
CA TRP A 293 8.18 -27.92 -4.76
C TRP A 293 8.32 -26.47 -4.26
N LEU A 294 8.81 -26.25 -3.03
CA LEU A 294 9.03 -24.94 -2.43
C LEU A 294 10.50 -24.53 -2.46
N ILE A 295 11.42 -25.51 -2.43
CA ILE A 295 12.85 -25.26 -2.24
C ILE A 295 13.43 -24.28 -3.26
N GLU A 296 13.01 -24.36 -4.54
CA GLU A 296 13.50 -23.46 -5.58
C GLU A 296 13.16 -21.99 -5.31
N ASP A 297 11.91 -21.72 -4.92
CA ASP A 297 11.44 -20.36 -4.63
C ASP A 297 12.01 -19.83 -3.31
N TYR A 298 12.15 -20.71 -2.31
CA TYR A 298 12.85 -20.39 -1.07
C TYR A 298 14.32 -20.05 -1.33
N GLU A 299 15.05 -20.91 -2.05
CA GLU A 299 16.46 -20.68 -2.36
C GLU A 299 16.64 -19.41 -3.19
N LYS A 300 15.77 -19.17 -4.18
CA LYS A 300 15.83 -17.95 -5.00
C LYS A 300 15.72 -16.66 -4.19
N VAL A 301 14.93 -16.66 -3.12
CA VAL A 301 14.62 -15.45 -2.34
C VAL A 301 15.51 -15.31 -1.10
N PHE A 302 15.91 -16.42 -0.48
CA PHE A 302 16.55 -16.42 0.85
C PHE A 302 17.95 -17.04 0.89
N GLU A 303 18.25 -18.06 0.07
CA GLU A 303 19.59 -18.69 0.04
C GLU A 303 20.47 -18.20 -1.11
N SER A 304 19.88 -17.57 -2.14
CA SER A 304 20.64 -16.84 -3.17
C SER A 304 21.40 -15.65 -2.57
N ALA A 305 21.21 -15.39 -1.28
CA ALA A 305 21.92 -14.42 -0.47
C ALA A 305 22.99 -15.03 0.47
N PHE A 306 23.15 -16.36 0.59
CA PHE A 306 24.16 -16.97 1.47
C PHE A 306 24.63 -18.36 0.99
N PRO A 307 25.94 -18.68 0.89
CA PRO A 307 27.16 -17.85 0.88
C PRO A 307 28.20 -18.26 -0.19
N GLN A 308 28.95 -17.31 -0.76
CA GLN A 308 30.43 -17.27 -0.84
C GLN A 308 30.84 -15.93 -1.45
N THR A 309 31.71 -15.19 -0.74
CA THR A 309 32.30 -13.89 -1.12
C THR A 309 31.35 -12.72 -1.27
N GLU A 310 31.85 -11.57 -0.84
CA GLU A 310 31.17 -10.29 -0.88
C GLU A 310 30.76 -9.94 -2.33
N GLN A 311 29.54 -9.43 -2.46
CA GLN A 311 29.05 -8.62 -3.57
C GLN A 311 28.77 -9.38 -4.90
N THR A 312 27.92 -8.79 -5.75
CA THR A 312 27.28 -9.35 -6.99
C THR A 312 26.33 -10.52 -6.68
N VAL A 313 25.01 -10.51 -6.95
CA VAL A 313 24.32 -10.15 -8.19
C VAL A 313 22.83 -9.93 -7.84
N ALA A 314 22.37 -8.68 -7.84
CA ALA A 314 20.93 -8.35 -7.94
C ALA A 314 20.76 -7.17 -8.90
N LYS A 315 21.19 -7.38 -10.15
CA LYS A 315 21.14 -6.35 -11.20
C LYS A 315 20.72 -6.86 -12.58
N GLN A 316 20.39 -8.14 -12.77
CA GLN A 316 20.23 -8.63 -14.15
C GLN A 316 18.82 -8.40 -14.76
N ASP A 317 17.76 -8.16 -13.97
CA ASP A 317 16.42 -7.87 -14.53
C ASP A 317 15.98 -6.38 -14.46
N TYR A 318 16.62 -5.54 -13.65
CA TYR A 318 16.28 -4.11 -13.52
C TYR A 318 17.08 -3.21 -14.47
N MET A 319 18.27 -3.66 -14.89
CA MET A 319 19.19 -2.83 -15.67
C MET A 319 18.66 -2.47 -17.05
N PRO A 320 17.98 -3.36 -17.82
CA PRO A 320 17.44 -2.97 -19.12
C PRO A 320 16.34 -1.90 -19.01
N GLN A 321 15.46 -2.00 -18.00
CA GLN A 321 14.38 -1.03 -17.78
C GLN A 321 14.92 0.31 -17.29
N PHE A 322 15.82 0.28 -16.31
CA PHE A 322 16.52 1.45 -15.82
C PHE A 322 17.29 2.17 -16.95
N LEU A 323 17.98 1.41 -17.80
CA LEU A 323 18.71 1.98 -18.94
C LEU A 323 17.76 2.58 -19.98
N ASN A 324 16.62 1.94 -20.25
CA ASN A 324 15.60 2.52 -21.13
C ASN A 324 15.02 3.83 -20.56
N GLN A 325 14.76 3.89 -19.26
CA GLN A 325 14.29 5.11 -18.59
C GLN A 325 15.34 6.22 -18.64
N LEU A 326 16.60 5.91 -18.34
CA LEU A 326 17.72 6.82 -18.43
C LEU A 326 17.90 7.36 -19.86
N THR A 327 17.91 6.48 -20.86
CA THR A 327 18.03 6.89 -22.26
C THR A 327 16.84 7.74 -22.70
N ALA A 328 15.61 7.39 -22.32
CA ALA A 328 14.43 8.19 -22.64
C ALA A 328 14.49 9.58 -22.01
N ALA A 329 14.84 9.67 -20.72
CA ALA A 329 14.92 10.93 -19.99
C ALA A 329 16.03 11.84 -20.56
N VAL A 330 17.20 11.29 -20.89
CA VAL A 330 18.29 12.03 -21.54
C VAL A 330 17.85 12.56 -22.91
N ASN A 331 17.23 11.72 -23.75
CA ASN A 331 16.75 12.14 -25.07
C ASN A 331 15.68 13.24 -24.96
N LEU A 332 14.76 13.14 -24.00
CA LEU A 332 13.73 14.15 -23.77
C LEU A 332 14.33 15.49 -23.31
N TYR A 333 15.38 15.44 -22.49
CA TYR A 333 16.08 16.63 -22.03
C TYR A 333 16.88 17.30 -23.15
N GLU A 334 17.49 16.52 -24.06
CA GLU A 334 18.14 17.06 -25.25
C GLU A 334 17.15 17.74 -26.21
N ILE A 335 15.90 17.28 -26.25
CA ILE A 335 14.82 17.88 -27.06
C ILE A 335 14.29 19.16 -26.42
N ASP A 336 14.02 19.13 -25.11
CA ASP A 336 13.53 20.28 -24.35
C ASP A 336 14.19 20.34 -22.94
N PRO A 337 15.28 21.11 -22.79
CA PRO A 337 15.97 21.24 -21.51
C PRO A 337 15.21 22.11 -20.50
N THR A 338 14.05 22.66 -20.87
CA THR A 338 13.23 23.48 -19.96
C THR A 338 12.07 22.72 -19.34
N ALA A 339 11.83 21.47 -19.75
CA ALA A 339 10.75 20.64 -19.25
C ALA A 339 10.98 20.22 -17.78
N GLU A 340 10.26 20.84 -16.84
CA GLU A 340 10.43 20.63 -15.40
C GLU A 340 10.29 19.17 -14.96
N LEU A 341 9.36 18.42 -15.57
CA LEU A 341 9.16 16.99 -15.27
C LEU A 341 10.38 16.15 -15.69
N VAL A 342 10.97 16.45 -16.85
CA VAL A 342 12.17 15.75 -17.34
C VAL A 342 13.38 16.08 -16.47
N ILE A 343 13.50 17.34 -16.02
CA ILE A 343 14.53 17.75 -15.07
C ILE A 343 14.36 17.00 -13.74
N ALA A 344 13.14 16.89 -13.22
CA ALA A 344 12.86 16.16 -11.97
C ALA A 344 13.21 14.66 -12.10
N ASP A 345 12.83 14.03 -13.20
CA ASP A 345 13.16 12.63 -13.50
C ASP A 345 14.67 12.43 -13.58
N LEU A 346 15.40 13.28 -14.31
CA LEU A 346 16.85 13.20 -14.41
C LEU A 346 17.56 13.45 -13.07
N ARG A 347 17.02 14.29 -12.18
CA ARG A 347 17.55 14.45 -10.81
C ARG A 347 17.41 13.16 -10.01
N SER A 348 16.25 12.52 -10.08
CA SER A 348 16.01 11.22 -9.43
C SER A 348 16.96 10.15 -9.98
N ILE A 349 17.07 10.04 -11.30
CA ILE A 349 17.97 9.08 -11.95
C ILE A 349 19.43 9.36 -11.60
N ARG A 350 19.87 10.64 -11.61
CA ARG A 350 21.22 11.04 -11.19
C ARG A 350 21.55 10.55 -9.78
N LYS A 351 20.63 10.71 -8.84
CA LYS A 351 20.80 10.24 -7.46
C LYS A 351 20.90 8.72 -7.39
N GLN A 352 20.03 8.00 -8.12
CA GLN A 352 20.08 6.54 -8.19
C GLN A 352 21.39 6.02 -8.76
N ILE A 353 21.94 6.63 -9.82
CA ILE A 353 23.24 6.28 -10.38
C ILE A 353 24.36 6.50 -9.36
N ALA A 354 24.32 7.62 -8.63
CA ALA A 354 25.32 7.92 -7.60
C ALA A 354 25.29 6.90 -6.46
N ASP A 355 24.10 6.56 -5.95
CA ASP A 355 23.92 5.53 -4.92
C ASP A 355 24.35 4.16 -5.43
N LEU A 356 24.14 3.90 -6.72
CA LEU A 356 24.61 2.69 -7.36
C LEU A 356 26.14 2.60 -7.36
N TRP A 357 26.83 3.69 -7.70
CA TRP A 357 28.29 3.71 -7.65
C TRP A 357 28.80 3.54 -6.23
N LEU A 358 28.15 4.12 -5.23
CA LEU A 358 28.59 4.02 -3.83
C LEU A 358 28.31 2.66 -3.18
N SER A 359 27.32 1.91 -3.68
CA SER A 359 26.92 0.60 -3.14
C SER A 359 27.60 -0.60 -3.80
N VAL A 360 28.21 -0.40 -4.96
CA VAL A 360 28.93 -1.44 -5.70
C VAL A 360 30.25 -1.76 -5.01
N SER A 361 30.69 -3.00 -5.15
CA SER A 361 31.99 -3.41 -4.65
C SER A 361 33.16 -2.94 -5.49
N GLY A 362 34.33 -2.84 -4.86
CA GLY A 362 35.58 -2.65 -5.60
C GLY A 362 35.79 -3.71 -6.70
N GLU A 363 35.46 -4.97 -6.43
CA GLU A 363 35.62 -6.08 -7.40
C GLU A 363 34.66 -5.99 -8.60
N GLN A 364 33.49 -5.37 -8.42
CA GLN A 364 32.46 -5.23 -9.46
C GLN A 364 32.47 -3.87 -10.14
N LEU A 365 33.22 -2.91 -9.60
CA LEU A 365 33.21 -1.55 -10.09
C LEU A 365 33.61 -1.48 -11.57
N GLU A 366 34.72 -2.15 -11.91
CA GLU A 366 35.22 -2.24 -13.29
C GLU A 366 34.27 -3.02 -14.20
N LEU A 367 33.68 -4.13 -13.71
CA LEU A 367 32.71 -4.93 -14.46
C LEU A 367 31.45 -4.13 -14.79
N LEU A 368 30.92 -3.37 -13.81
CA LEU A 368 29.77 -2.52 -14.02
C LEU A 368 30.10 -1.35 -14.96
N TYR A 369 31.28 -0.75 -14.82
CA TYR A 369 31.75 0.33 -15.69
C TYR A 369 31.98 -0.12 -17.14
N ARG A 370 32.28 -1.40 -17.38
CA ARG A 370 32.37 -1.96 -18.74
C ARG A 370 31.06 -2.48 -19.31
N SER A 371 30.00 -2.54 -18.51
CA SER A 371 28.69 -3.03 -18.96
C SER A 371 27.91 -1.96 -19.73
N ASP A 372 26.75 -2.35 -20.29
CA ASP A 372 25.84 -1.42 -20.96
C ASP A 372 25.33 -0.28 -20.06
N PHE A 373 25.46 -0.44 -18.73
CA PHE A 373 25.20 0.64 -17.78
C PHE A 373 26.01 1.91 -18.07
N SER A 374 27.30 1.73 -18.41
CA SER A 374 28.19 2.88 -18.55
C SER A 374 27.87 3.72 -19.77
N LYS A 375 27.20 3.15 -20.78
CA LYS A 375 26.69 3.91 -21.94
C LYS A 375 25.66 4.94 -21.48
N GLY A 376 24.71 4.54 -20.63
CA GLY A 376 23.72 5.44 -20.05
C GLY A 376 24.35 6.47 -19.11
N TYR A 377 25.27 6.03 -18.24
CA TYR A 377 26.03 6.92 -17.35
C TYR A 377 26.77 8.02 -18.14
N LYS A 378 27.51 7.64 -19.19
CA LYS A 378 28.24 8.56 -20.06
C LYS A 378 27.30 9.47 -20.86
N ALA A 379 26.15 8.97 -21.30
CA ALA A 379 25.14 9.79 -21.96
C ALA A 379 24.61 10.91 -21.03
N MET A 380 24.35 10.60 -19.76
CA MET A 380 23.97 11.63 -18.77
C MET A 380 25.08 12.67 -18.53
N LEU A 381 26.34 12.24 -18.46
CA LEU A 381 27.46 13.17 -18.33
C LEU A 381 27.64 14.06 -19.57
N GLY A 382 27.34 13.52 -20.75
CA GLY A 382 27.46 14.21 -22.04
C GLY A 382 26.25 15.07 -22.43
N SER A 383 25.07 14.87 -21.82
CA SER A 383 23.83 15.57 -22.21
C SER A 383 23.75 17.03 -21.77
N GLY A 384 24.74 17.51 -21.00
CA GLY A 384 24.75 18.85 -20.43
C GLY A 384 23.93 19.00 -19.14
N PHE A 385 23.15 17.99 -18.75
CA PHE A 385 22.34 17.99 -17.52
C PHE A 385 23.16 18.22 -16.25
N ILE A 386 24.43 17.78 -16.22
CA ILE A 386 25.34 18.03 -15.09
C ILE A 386 25.59 19.52 -14.81
N ASN A 387 25.24 20.41 -15.76
CA ASN A 387 25.36 21.86 -15.59
C ASN A 387 24.12 22.51 -14.93
N GLU A 388 23.01 21.77 -14.79
CA GLU A 388 21.80 22.21 -14.11
C GLU A 388 22.12 22.63 -12.66
N PRO A 389 21.47 23.68 -12.13
CA PRO A 389 21.71 24.13 -10.78
C PRO A 389 21.33 23.03 -9.79
N LEU A 390 22.24 22.69 -8.89
CA LEU A 390 21.98 21.74 -7.80
C LEU A 390 20.97 22.33 -6.81
N THR A 391 20.06 21.49 -6.32
CA THR A 391 19.27 21.80 -5.12
C THR A 391 20.17 21.88 -3.88
N GLU A 392 19.63 22.36 -2.76
CA GLU A 392 20.39 22.41 -1.51
C GLU A 392 20.81 21.00 -1.05
N THR A 393 19.90 20.03 -1.13
CA THR A 393 20.18 18.63 -0.76
C THR A 393 21.23 17.97 -1.65
N GLU A 394 21.22 18.26 -2.95
CA GLU A 394 22.24 17.77 -3.88
C GLU A 394 23.60 18.43 -3.63
N ARG A 395 23.60 19.70 -3.22
CA ARG A 395 24.83 20.42 -2.85
C ARG A 395 25.44 19.87 -1.57
N GLU A 396 24.63 19.60 -0.55
CA GLU A 396 25.07 18.93 0.68
C GLU A 396 25.65 17.55 0.39
N PHE A 397 24.97 16.76 -0.44
CA PHE A 397 25.44 15.45 -0.87
C PHE A 397 26.77 15.55 -1.64
N PHE A 398 26.86 16.46 -2.62
CA PHE A 398 28.10 16.68 -3.37
C PHE A 398 29.26 17.11 -2.46
N ASN A 399 29.02 18.02 -1.52
CA ASN A 399 30.04 18.45 -0.55
C ASN A 399 30.54 17.28 0.31
N SER A 400 29.67 16.34 0.68
CA SER A 400 30.07 15.13 1.40
C SER A 400 31.01 14.25 0.56
N LEU A 401 30.74 14.08 -0.74
CA LEU A 401 31.60 13.32 -1.65
C LEU A 401 32.96 13.99 -1.84
N VAL A 402 32.99 15.32 -1.98
CA VAL A 402 34.23 16.09 -2.08
C VAL A 402 35.06 15.98 -0.80
N ALA A 403 34.43 16.00 0.37
CA ALA A 403 35.12 15.79 1.65
C ALA A 403 35.76 14.39 1.75
N GLU A 404 35.07 13.35 1.27
CA GLU A 404 35.63 12.00 1.19
C GLU A 404 36.78 11.90 0.19
N LEU A 405 36.66 12.53 -0.99
CA LEU A 405 37.74 12.60 -1.98
C LEU A 405 38.97 13.36 -1.47
N GLY A 406 38.77 14.37 -0.62
CA GLY A 406 39.85 15.11 0.05
C GLY A 406 40.71 14.26 0.99
N LYS A 407 40.26 13.06 1.38
CA LYS A 407 41.06 12.08 2.14
C LYS A 407 42.07 11.33 1.27
N GLY A 408 41.99 11.48 -0.06
CA GLY A 408 42.91 10.90 -1.03
C GLY A 408 42.45 9.55 -1.62
N PHE A 409 43.09 9.17 -2.73
CA PHE A 409 42.77 7.96 -3.51
C PHE A 409 43.31 6.64 -2.93
N GLY A 410 43.94 6.69 -1.74
CA GLY A 410 44.35 5.50 -0.99
C GLY A 410 43.21 4.81 -0.24
N THR A 411 41.98 5.34 -0.29
CA THR A 411 40.82 4.76 0.39
C THR A 411 40.05 3.81 -0.53
N PRO A 412 39.47 2.70 -0.01
CA PRO A 412 38.75 1.72 -0.83
C PRO A 412 37.56 2.29 -1.62
N GLN A 413 37.01 3.43 -1.21
CA GLN A 413 35.84 4.06 -1.85
C GLN A 413 36.18 5.28 -2.72
N ALA A 414 37.45 5.67 -2.86
CA ALA A 414 37.81 6.90 -3.59
C ALA A 414 37.29 6.92 -5.05
N VAL A 415 37.42 5.81 -5.78
CA VAL A 415 36.93 5.71 -7.16
C VAL A 415 35.39 5.72 -7.23
N HIS A 416 34.72 5.15 -6.22
CA HIS A 416 33.25 5.15 -6.12
C HIS A 416 32.74 6.58 -5.87
N ASN A 417 33.37 7.29 -4.95
CA ASN A 417 33.08 8.70 -4.65
C ASN A 417 33.36 9.60 -5.85
N LEU A 418 34.41 9.33 -6.63
CA LEU A 418 34.73 10.07 -7.86
C LEU A 418 33.62 9.91 -8.89
N LEU A 419 33.23 8.66 -9.20
CA LEU A 419 32.19 8.36 -10.18
C LEU A 419 30.83 8.97 -9.80
N ALA A 420 30.49 8.96 -8.51
CA ALA A 420 29.30 9.62 -7.98
C ALA A 420 29.40 11.15 -8.08
N ALA A 421 30.53 11.74 -7.68
CA ALA A 421 30.74 13.19 -7.68
C ALA A 421 30.71 13.81 -9.09
N MET A 422 31.18 13.06 -10.11
CA MET A 422 31.18 13.49 -11.50
C MET A 422 29.78 13.84 -12.05
N LEU A 423 28.71 13.30 -11.46
CA LEU A 423 27.33 13.61 -11.85
C LEU A 423 26.81 14.97 -11.32
N PHE A 424 27.50 15.55 -10.34
CA PHE A 424 27.07 16.77 -9.64
C PHE A 424 28.05 17.93 -9.86
N CYS A 425 29.10 17.74 -10.66
CA CYS A 425 30.09 18.77 -10.93
C CYS A 425 30.14 19.12 -12.42
N ARG A 426 30.49 20.37 -12.72
CA ARG A 426 30.74 20.81 -14.09
C ARG A 426 32.05 20.25 -14.62
N ALA A 427 32.17 20.16 -15.94
CA ALA A 427 33.42 19.79 -16.60
C ALA A 427 34.58 20.66 -16.07
N GLY A 428 35.67 20.02 -15.63
CA GLY A 428 36.85 20.68 -15.08
C GLY A 428 36.78 21.11 -13.61
N GLN A 429 35.62 21.00 -12.94
CA GLN A 429 35.47 21.35 -11.51
C GLN A 429 36.07 20.29 -10.57
N LEU A 430 36.19 19.04 -11.03
CA LEU A 430 36.71 17.92 -10.25
C LEU A 430 38.04 17.42 -10.84
N ARG A 431 39.15 18.04 -10.43
CA ARG A 431 40.50 17.66 -10.86
C ARG A 431 41.16 16.75 -9.82
N VAL A 432 41.61 15.59 -10.27
CA VAL A 432 42.38 14.62 -9.50
C VAL A 432 43.85 14.87 -9.81
N GLU A 433 44.63 15.23 -8.80
CA GLU A 433 46.08 15.35 -8.92
C GLU A 433 46.69 13.97 -9.20
N ASP A 434 47.67 13.92 -10.11
CA ASP A 434 48.34 12.70 -10.54
C ASP A 434 47.37 11.57 -10.95
N ALA A 435 46.29 11.91 -11.66
CA ALA A 435 45.25 10.98 -12.12
C ALA A 435 45.80 9.72 -12.80
N ASN A 436 46.91 9.84 -13.55
CA ASN A 436 47.60 8.72 -14.21
C ASN A 436 48.13 7.65 -13.23
N THR A 437 48.36 8.02 -11.97
CA THR A 437 48.86 7.13 -10.91
C THR A 437 47.77 6.73 -9.92
N CYS A 438 46.75 7.57 -9.74
CA CYS A 438 45.69 7.39 -8.75
C CYS A 438 44.44 6.70 -9.31
N LEU A 439 44.17 6.83 -10.61
CA LEU A 439 42.98 6.26 -11.23
C LEU A 439 43.27 4.93 -11.92
N PRO A 440 42.31 3.99 -11.89
CA PRO A 440 42.40 2.79 -12.70
C PRO A 440 42.46 3.13 -14.19
N SER A 441 43.29 2.39 -14.95
CA SER A 441 43.50 2.62 -16.39
C SER A 441 42.21 2.53 -17.22
N TRP A 442 41.20 1.79 -16.74
CA TRP A 442 39.90 1.66 -17.40
C TRP A 442 38.99 2.88 -17.24
N LEU A 443 39.24 3.76 -16.27
CA LEU A 443 38.50 5.01 -16.05
C LEU A 443 39.23 6.21 -16.64
N LEU A 444 40.56 6.16 -16.66
CA LEU A 444 41.44 7.30 -16.92
C LEU A 444 41.10 8.04 -18.23
N ALA A 445 40.93 7.32 -19.34
CA ALA A 445 40.63 7.94 -20.64
C ALA A 445 39.28 8.68 -20.66
N ASP A 446 38.25 8.09 -20.04
CA ASP A 446 36.91 8.70 -19.93
C ASP A 446 36.93 9.91 -18.97
N TYR A 447 37.67 9.79 -17.87
CA TYR A 447 37.89 10.88 -16.93
C TYR A 447 38.60 12.08 -17.57
N GLU A 448 39.68 11.83 -18.33
CA GLU A 448 40.40 12.87 -19.07
C GLU A 448 39.52 13.53 -20.14
N GLN A 449 38.65 12.76 -20.81
CA GLN A 449 37.70 13.34 -21.76
C GLN A 449 36.70 14.29 -21.07
N LEU A 450 36.23 13.95 -19.87
CA LEU A 450 35.27 14.75 -19.11
C LEU A 450 35.88 15.98 -18.42
N VAL A 451 37.16 15.89 -18.04
CA VAL A 451 37.89 17.00 -17.40
C VAL A 451 38.63 17.88 -18.42
N GLY A 452 39.01 17.30 -19.57
CA GLY A 452 39.75 17.96 -20.65
C GLY A 452 38.87 18.61 -21.72
N SER A 453 37.57 18.34 -21.76
CA SER A 453 36.60 18.99 -22.67
C SER A 453 36.20 20.40 -22.23
N ALA A 454 37.18 21.22 -21.86
CA ALA A 454 37.06 22.66 -22.10
C ALA A 454 37.23 22.85 -23.62
N ILE A 455 36.12 23.02 -24.35
CA ILE A 455 36.16 23.34 -25.77
C ILE A 455 37.13 24.51 -25.98
N GLU A 456 38.19 24.29 -26.76
CA GLU A 456 38.87 25.34 -27.49
C GLU A 456 37.80 26.08 -28.30
N LEU A 457 37.33 27.21 -27.79
CA LEU A 457 36.68 28.21 -28.62
C LEU A 457 37.78 28.74 -29.55
N ALA A 458 37.91 28.10 -30.72
CA ALA A 458 38.57 28.67 -31.86
C ALA A 458 37.86 29.99 -32.19
N VAL A 459 38.46 31.08 -31.73
CA VAL A 459 38.11 32.43 -32.15
C VAL A 459 38.39 32.54 -33.64
N LYS A 460 37.34 32.80 -34.43
CA LYS A 460 37.45 33.62 -35.63
C LYS A 460 36.63 34.88 -35.43
#